data_AF-A0A0L7L8H4-F1
#
_entry.id   AF-A0A0L7L8H4-F1
#
_cell.length_a   1.000
_cell.length_b   1.000
_cell.length_c   1.000
_cell.angle_alpha   90.00
_cell.angle_beta   90.00
_cell.angle_gamma   90.00
#
_symmetry.space_group_name_H-M   'P 1'
#
loop_
_entity.id
_entity.type
_entity.pdbx_description
1 polymer ?
#
loop_
_entity_poly.entity_id
_entity_poly.type
_entity_poly.pdbx_seq_one_letter_code
_entity_poly.pdbx_strand_id
1 'polypeptide(L)'
;MPKPTPEEDLVIPRQDTKICGTICVCQMTAVLSAVAIVYLTVAIYMPYTRANASGIDTTPIMCTTTRTVNKDNCDWGSCGEWCLSKTSGACIQIYVNVRKNGTSLLLSECGSAANKTCFGIDQENAKKYHCIRDECRNLTGTFNCTEGKCINITDAFECAFRETEAALKCSGRRGKITCIDVHGLQSCNRGTCRKIKTPYNCDRRCVDIPTRNKNVIVLSGDRVFLARCAKVGSEENGTVLWNDSGEEVLMLSCHAVHNGTAGVVAVDCINAALLPRTDISDLTNFTYLQYLYQSRATPNRIIAPSEVELTLANDSRLMINLEGCVNTLADECKDFLKDFGRDGADHNAKARFPCFYMENSPDTVVARFDLETTYRQFVIALVLPTVLVVVSCITLVICQRTIVVGDDAKMRFKCTTDKNDLPMDPNDPVSPL
;
A
#
# COMPACT_ATOMS: atom_id res chain seq x y z
N MET A 1 37.82 -34.02 74.33
CA MET A 1 37.62 -34.45 72.93
C MET A 1 36.23 -34.01 72.51
N PRO A 2 36.08 -33.17 71.47
CA PRO A 2 34.77 -32.80 70.96
C PRO A 2 34.15 -34.01 70.27
N LYS A 3 32.86 -34.25 70.51
CA LYS A 3 32.08 -35.28 69.82
C LYS A 3 32.04 -34.92 68.33
N PRO A 4 32.43 -35.79 67.39
CA PRO A 4 32.34 -35.46 65.98
C PRO A 4 30.87 -35.27 65.61
N THR A 5 30.52 -34.08 65.14
CA THR A 5 29.25 -33.83 64.46
C THR A 5 29.30 -34.58 63.13
N PRO A 6 28.30 -35.41 62.79
CA PRO A 6 28.26 -36.04 61.48
C PRO A 6 28.16 -34.95 60.41
N GLU A 7 28.99 -35.04 59.38
CA GLU A 7 28.78 -34.28 58.15
C GLU A 7 27.47 -34.78 57.54
N GLU A 8 26.43 -33.94 57.57
CA GLU A 8 25.27 -34.15 56.73
C GLU A 8 25.70 -33.94 55.28
N ASP A 9 26.16 -35.00 54.64
CA ASP A 9 26.23 -35.05 53.19
C ASP A 9 24.79 -34.85 52.68
N LEU A 10 24.49 -33.62 52.26
CA LEU A 10 23.32 -33.28 51.45
C LEU A 10 23.46 -33.96 50.08
N VAL A 11 23.36 -35.28 50.06
CA VAL A 11 23.18 -36.07 48.84
C VAL A 11 21.79 -35.72 48.34
N ILE A 12 21.71 -34.74 47.44
CA ILE A 12 20.46 -34.38 46.77
C ILE A 12 19.93 -35.64 46.08
N PRO A 13 18.82 -36.25 46.55
CA PRO A 13 18.32 -37.45 45.92
C PRO A 13 17.88 -37.11 44.49
N ARG A 14 18.14 -38.02 43.53
CA ARG A 14 17.67 -37.84 42.15
C ARG A 14 16.16 -37.62 42.16
N GLN A 15 15.75 -36.39 41.88
CA GLN A 15 14.34 -36.01 41.79
C GLN A 15 13.70 -36.64 40.55
N ASP A 16 12.37 -36.82 40.60
CA ASP A 16 11.62 -37.27 39.43
C ASP A 16 11.64 -36.15 38.37
N THR A 17 12.44 -36.37 37.34
CA THR A 17 12.65 -35.42 36.24
C THR A 17 11.36 -35.11 35.50
N LYS A 18 10.36 -36.02 35.52
CA LYS A 18 9.07 -35.80 34.88
C LYS A 18 8.21 -34.81 35.66
N ILE A 19 8.19 -34.91 36.99
CA ILE A 19 7.43 -34.01 37.87
C ILE A 19 8.05 -32.61 37.85
N CYS A 20 9.37 -32.52 38.08
CA CYS A 20 10.09 -31.25 38.02
C CYS A 20 9.99 -30.60 36.63
N GLY A 21 10.12 -31.39 35.56
CA GLY A 21 9.99 -30.91 34.19
C GLY A 21 8.59 -30.35 33.89
N THR A 22 7.53 -31.04 34.35
CA THR A 22 6.15 -30.58 34.14
C THR A 22 5.87 -29.27 34.89
N ILE A 23 6.31 -29.17 36.16
CA ILE A 23 6.17 -27.93 36.94
C ILE A 23 6.94 -26.78 36.27
N CYS A 24 8.18 -27.03 35.84
CA CYS A 24 9.02 -26.03 35.18
C CYS A 24 8.38 -25.52 33.87
N VAL A 25 7.90 -26.42 33.01
CA VAL A 25 7.23 -26.06 31.76
C VAL A 25 5.95 -25.28 32.02
N CYS A 26 5.13 -25.68 32.99
CA CYS A 26 3.89 -24.96 33.34
C CYS A 26 4.20 -23.57 33.92
N GLN A 27 5.23 -23.44 34.78
CA GLN A 27 5.67 -22.14 35.30
C GLN A 27 6.19 -21.23 34.18
N MET A 28 7.04 -21.75 33.29
CA MET A 28 7.55 -20.99 32.15
C MET A 28 6.42 -20.55 31.21
N THR A 29 5.47 -21.44 30.92
CA THR A 29 4.31 -21.14 30.05
C THR A 29 3.41 -20.08 30.68
N ALA A 30 3.16 -20.14 31.99
CA ALA A 30 2.38 -19.13 32.70
C ALA A 30 3.05 -17.74 32.65
N VAL A 31 4.37 -17.68 32.91
CA VAL A 31 5.12 -16.42 32.86
C VAL A 31 5.16 -15.85 31.44
N LEU A 32 5.51 -16.66 30.44
CA LEU A 32 5.58 -16.20 29.05
C LEU A 32 4.22 -15.75 28.53
N SER A 33 3.14 -16.45 28.88
CA SER A 33 1.80 -16.09 28.46
C SER A 33 1.31 -14.81 29.14
N ALA A 34 1.65 -14.58 30.42
CA ALA A 34 1.35 -13.33 31.11
C ALA A 34 2.10 -12.13 30.49
N VAL A 35 3.39 -12.30 30.19
CA VAL A 35 4.18 -11.29 29.48
C VAL A 35 3.61 -11.04 28.07
N ALA A 36 3.22 -12.10 27.36
CA ALA A 36 2.61 -11.99 26.04
C ALA A 36 1.32 -11.15 26.09
N ILE A 37 0.45 -11.34 27.08
CA ILE A 37 -0.77 -10.52 27.24
C ILE A 37 -0.42 -9.04 27.33
N VAL A 38 0.57 -8.67 28.14
CA VAL A 38 1.00 -7.26 28.29
C VAL A 38 1.46 -6.68 26.95
N TYR A 39 2.31 -7.38 26.20
CA TYR A 39 2.76 -6.90 24.89
C TYR A 39 1.63 -6.84 23.85
N LEU A 40 0.76 -7.85 23.83
CA LEU A 40 -0.38 -7.92 22.92
C LEU A 40 -1.41 -6.83 23.21
N THR A 41 -1.47 -6.29 24.44
CA THR A 41 -2.34 -5.15 24.73
C THR A 41 -1.99 -3.93 23.90
N VAL A 42 -0.71 -3.59 23.78
CA VAL A 42 -0.24 -2.44 23.01
C VAL A 42 -0.24 -2.76 21.51
N ALA A 43 0.15 -3.98 21.14
CA ALA A 43 0.33 -4.35 19.74
C ALA A 43 -0.99 -4.67 19.00
N ILE A 44 -2.00 -5.23 19.67
CA ILE A 44 -3.24 -5.71 19.03
C ILE A 44 -4.50 -5.17 19.71
N TYR A 45 -4.60 -5.19 21.03
CA TYR A 45 -5.83 -4.77 21.74
C TYR A 45 -6.15 -3.28 21.53
N MET A 46 -5.16 -2.41 21.76
CA MET A 46 -5.34 -0.96 21.56
C MET A 46 -5.67 -0.60 20.10
N PRO A 47 -4.94 -1.08 19.07
CA PRO A 47 -5.31 -0.84 17.68
C PRO A 47 -6.70 -1.38 17.31
N TYR A 48 -7.06 -2.58 17.77
CA TYR A 48 -8.39 -3.16 17.49
C TYR A 48 -9.52 -2.32 18.10
N THR A 49 -9.40 -1.93 19.36
CA THR A 49 -10.43 -1.10 20.01
C THR A 49 -10.61 0.25 19.32
N ARG A 50 -9.52 0.89 18.86
CA ARG A 50 -9.58 2.11 18.05
C ARG A 50 -10.22 1.87 16.68
N ALA A 51 -9.85 0.79 15.99
CA ALA A 51 -10.41 0.42 14.69
C ALA A 51 -11.91 0.11 14.75
N ASN A 52 -12.38 -0.49 15.84
CA ASN A 52 -13.80 -0.73 16.06
C ASN A 52 -14.56 0.56 16.44
N ALA A 53 -13.91 1.47 17.17
CA ALA A 53 -14.50 2.74 17.58
C ALA A 53 -14.48 3.82 16.47
N SER A 54 -13.66 3.67 15.43
CA SER A 54 -13.53 4.66 14.37
C SER A 54 -14.76 4.78 13.48
N GLY A 55 -15.63 3.77 13.45
CA GLY A 55 -16.83 3.77 12.62
C GLY A 55 -16.54 3.87 11.11
N ILE A 56 -15.36 3.39 10.68
CA ILE A 56 -15.00 3.30 9.26
C ILE A 56 -15.88 2.25 8.61
N ASP A 57 -16.49 2.61 7.47
CA ASP A 57 -17.17 1.62 6.64
C ASP A 57 -16.15 0.65 6.02
N THR A 58 -16.43 -0.65 6.11
CA THR A 58 -15.62 -1.71 5.50
C THR A 58 -15.75 -1.77 3.99
N THR A 59 -16.73 -1.08 3.39
CA THR A 59 -16.84 -1.00 1.94
C THR A 59 -15.86 0.04 1.38
N PRO A 60 -14.95 -0.34 0.45
CA PRO A 60 -14.03 0.61 -0.13
C PRO A 60 -14.78 1.56 -1.07
N ILE A 61 -14.46 2.84 -0.94
CA ILE A 61 -14.88 3.91 -1.85
C ILE A 61 -13.68 4.42 -2.64
N MET A 62 -13.86 5.37 -3.56
CA MET A 62 -12.77 5.83 -4.41
C MET A 62 -12.16 7.15 -3.92
N CYS A 63 -10.84 7.15 -3.76
CA CYS A 63 -10.05 8.35 -3.50
C CYS A 63 -9.27 8.77 -4.75
N THR A 64 -9.13 10.08 -4.94
CA THR A 64 -8.29 10.67 -5.99
C THR A 64 -7.33 11.68 -5.40
N THR A 65 -6.04 11.53 -5.62
CA THR A 65 -5.02 12.46 -5.10
C THR A 65 -5.13 13.83 -5.75
N THR A 66 -5.27 14.87 -4.94
CA THR A 66 -5.37 16.26 -5.40
C THR A 66 -4.04 17.00 -5.33
N ARG A 67 -3.28 16.80 -4.26
CA ARG A 67 -1.98 17.43 -4.03
C ARG A 67 -1.12 16.60 -3.09
N THR A 68 0.18 16.65 -3.33
CA THR A 68 1.19 16.08 -2.44
C THR A 68 2.14 17.18 -1.99
N VAL A 69 2.26 17.37 -0.68
CA VAL A 69 3.05 18.46 -0.08
C VAL A 69 4.16 17.91 0.77
N ASN A 70 5.40 18.33 0.49
CA ASN A 70 6.55 18.08 1.34
C ASN A 70 6.70 19.25 2.32
N LYS A 71 6.72 18.97 3.63
CA LYS A 71 6.81 19.98 4.69
C LYS A 71 7.89 19.59 5.67
N ASP A 72 8.78 20.53 6.04
CA ASP A 72 9.95 20.26 6.89
C ASP A 72 9.62 20.05 8.38
N ASN A 73 8.48 20.59 8.83
CA ASN A 73 7.98 20.40 10.19
C ASN A 73 6.48 20.11 10.16
N CYS A 74 6.14 18.86 10.46
CA CYS A 74 4.79 18.36 10.32
C CYS A 74 4.13 18.02 11.65
N ASP A 75 2.86 18.40 11.77
CA ASP A 75 2.00 17.91 12.86
C ASP A 75 1.47 16.49 12.56
N TRP A 76 1.42 16.13 11.27
CA TRP A 76 0.98 14.82 10.78
C TRP A 76 1.61 14.53 9.42
N GLY A 77 1.78 13.25 9.08
CA GLY A 77 2.20 12.77 7.77
C GLY A 77 1.31 11.63 7.28
N SER A 78 1.27 11.40 5.97
CA SER A 78 0.44 10.33 5.39
C SER A 78 0.99 8.93 5.66
N CYS A 79 2.32 8.82 5.77
CA CYS A 79 3.01 7.61 6.19
C CYS A 79 4.29 8.00 6.93
N GLY A 80 4.48 7.45 8.12
CA GLY A 80 5.72 7.54 8.89
C GLY A 80 6.30 6.16 9.17
N GLU A 81 7.61 6.03 9.08
CA GLU A 81 8.32 4.87 9.62
C GLU A 81 8.40 5.02 11.15
N TRP A 82 8.18 3.93 11.88
CA TRP A 82 8.24 3.84 13.36
C TRP A 82 7.12 4.57 14.11
N CYS A 83 6.06 3.83 14.46
CA CYS A 83 4.88 4.36 15.16
C CYS A 83 5.10 4.84 16.60
N LEU A 84 6.23 4.50 17.22
CA LEU A 84 6.54 4.90 18.60
C LEU A 84 7.04 6.35 18.71
N SER A 85 7.64 6.87 17.64
CA SER A 85 8.06 8.26 17.56
C SER A 85 6.92 9.12 17.00
N LYS A 86 6.67 10.27 17.62
CA LYS A 86 5.90 11.31 16.94
C LYS A 86 6.65 11.69 15.67
N THR A 87 5.91 11.89 14.57
CA THR A 87 6.46 12.43 13.32
C THR A 87 7.08 13.80 13.61
N SER A 88 8.40 13.83 13.79
CA SER A 88 9.16 15.05 13.99
C SER A 88 10.15 15.20 12.85
N GLY A 89 10.06 16.29 12.10
CA GLY A 89 10.89 16.56 10.93
C GLY A 89 10.12 16.58 9.62
N ALA A 90 10.84 16.41 8.52
CA ALA A 90 10.29 16.50 7.16
C ALA A 90 9.32 15.34 6.90
N CYS A 91 8.13 15.65 6.43
CA CYS A 91 7.11 14.68 6.10
C CYS A 91 6.39 15.02 4.79
N ILE A 92 5.68 14.01 4.27
CA ILE A 92 4.87 14.12 3.07
C ILE A 92 3.41 14.01 3.46
N GLN A 93 2.61 14.98 3.00
CA GLN A 93 1.18 15.09 3.23
C GLN A 93 0.44 14.92 1.91
N ILE A 94 -0.35 13.87 1.80
CA ILE A 94 -1.20 13.58 0.65
C ILE A 94 -2.63 13.98 0.98
N TYR A 95 -3.20 14.81 0.10
CA TYR A 95 -4.60 15.19 0.17
C TYR A 95 -5.36 14.53 -0.99
N VAL A 96 -6.57 14.07 -0.70
CA VAL A 96 -7.39 13.32 -1.64
C VAL A 96 -8.82 13.85 -1.64
N ASN A 97 -9.46 13.78 -2.80
CA ASN A 97 -10.90 13.90 -2.91
C ASN A 97 -11.51 12.52 -2.79
N VAL A 98 -12.60 12.47 -2.02
CA VAL A 98 -13.29 11.25 -1.66
C VAL A 98 -14.61 11.21 -2.39
N ARG A 99 -14.88 10.11 -3.09
CA ARG A 99 -16.13 9.92 -3.84
C ARG A 99 -16.66 8.51 -3.69
N LYS A 100 -17.97 8.36 -3.91
CA LYS A 100 -18.61 7.06 -4.08
C LYS A 100 -18.10 6.34 -5.32
N ASN A 101 -18.24 5.01 -5.33
CA ASN A 101 -17.95 4.18 -6.50
C ASN A 101 -18.85 4.59 -7.68
N GLY A 102 -18.25 4.66 -8.86
CA GLY A 102 -18.93 4.88 -10.12
C GLY A 102 -19.56 3.59 -10.65
N THR A 103 -19.93 3.61 -11.92
CA THR A 103 -20.60 2.47 -12.56
C THR A 103 -19.59 1.50 -13.15
N SER A 104 -19.74 0.20 -12.87
CA SER A 104 -19.02 -0.85 -13.58
C SER A 104 -19.75 -1.22 -14.88
N LEU A 105 -19.01 -1.19 -15.99
CA LEU A 105 -19.54 -1.35 -17.34
C LEU A 105 -18.95 -2.59 -18.01
N LEU A 106 -19.82 -3.39 -18.62
CA LEU A 106 -19.48 -4.51 -19.47
C LEU A 106 -19.54 -4.08 -20.94
N LEU A 107 -18.38 -4.09 -21.59
CA LEU A 107 -18.23 -3.87 -23.03
C LEU A 107 -18.31 -5.24 -23.72
N SER A 108 -19.39 -5.48 -24.47
CA SER A 108 -19.64 -6.77 -25.12
C SER A 108 -19.41 -6.69 -26.63
N GLU A 109 -19.07 -7.85 -27.22
CA GLU A 109 -18.81 -8.00 -28.66
C GLU A 109 -17.74 -7.01 -29.17
N CYS A 110 -16.66 -6.88 -28.39
CA CYS A 110 -15.53 -6.03 -28.75
C CYS A 110 -14.61 -6.71 -29.77
N GLY A 111 -14.47 -6.10 -30.94
CA GLY A 111 -13.54 -6.49 -31.99
C GLY A 111 -12.15 -5.88 -31.78
N SER A 112 -11.63 -5.17 -32.78
CA SER A 112 -10.28 -4.60 -32.74
C SER A 112 -10.06 -3.72 -31.51
N ALA A 113 -9.25 -4.20 -30.56
CA ALA A 113 -8.86 -3.47 -29.36
C ALA A 113 -7.40 -2.98 -29.48
N ALA A 114 -7.13 -1.81 -28.93
CA ALA A 114 -5.81 -1.23 -28.82
C ALA A 114 -5.63 -0.67 -27.40
N ASN A 115 -4.53 -1.02 -26.76
CA ASN A 115 -4.17 -0.48 -25.45
C ASN A 115 -2.88 0.31 -25.61
N LYS A 116 -2.91 1.58 -25.24
CA LYS A 116 -1.76 2.47 -25.29
C LYS A 116 -1.53 3.11 -23.93
N THR A 117 -0.35 2.87 -23.38
CA THR A 117 0.10 3.48 -22.13
C THR A 117 0.91 4.73 -22.44
N CYS A 118 0.38 5.89 -22.08
CA CYS A 118 1.04 7.17 -22.18
C CYS A 118 1.91 7.36 -20.91
N PHE A 119 3.10 6.76 -20.90
CA PHE A 119 4.03 6.92 -19.78
C PHE A 119 4.40 8.39 -19.60
N GLY A 120 4.26 8.91 -18.37
CA GLY A 120 5.08 10.06 -17.98
C GLY A 120 6.41 9.60 -17.41
N ILE A 121 7.17 10.53 -16.84
CA ILE A 121 8.55 10.26 -16.41
C ILE A 121 8.55 9.82 -14.96
N ASP A 122 9.07 8.62 -14.72
CA ASP A 122 9.44 8.17 -13.38
C ASP A 122 10.80 8.78 -13.02
N GLN A 123 10.79 9.84 -12.20
CA GLN A 123 12.01 10.57 -11.83
C GLN A 123 13.00 9.73 -11.01
N GLU A 124 12.56 8.64 -10.36
CA GLU A 124 13.42 7.78 -9.57
C GLU A 124 14.22 6.82 -10.44
N ASN A 125 13.53 6.16 -11.37
CA ASN A 125 14.11 5.15 -12.26
C ASN A 125 14.70 5.75 -13.55
N ALA A 126 14.36 6.99 -13.90
CA ALA A 126 14.92 7.63 -15.08
C ALA A 126 16.44 7.79 -14.97
N LYS A 127 17.13 7.58 -16.09
CA LYS A 127 18.57 7.75 -16.19
C LYS A 127 18.95 9.20 -15.87
N LYS A 128 19.69 9.39 -14.77
CA LYS A 128 20.22 10.68 -14.34
C LYS A 128 21.62 10.87 -14.96
N TYR A 129 21.77 11.92 -15.76
CA TYR A 129 23.04 12.33 -16.35
C TYR A 129 23.75 13.30 -15.42
N HIS A 130 24.96 12.96 -14.99
CA HIS A 130 25.75 13.80 -14.11
C HIS A 130 26.72 14.66 -14.91
N CYS A 131 26.43 15.96 -15.02
CA CYS A 131 27.24 16.87 -15.82
C CYS A 131 28.67 17.04 -15.24
N ILE A 132 28.88 16.88 -13.92
CA ILE A 132 30.21 16.87 -13.27
C ILE A 132 31.09 15.73 -13.81
N ARG A 133 30.49 14.58 -14.15
CA ARG A 133 31.17 13.38 -14.66
C ARG A 133 31.34 13.39 -16.18
N ASP A 134 31.19 14.54 -16.82
CA ASP A 134 31.23 14.73 -18.29
C ASP A 134 30.15 13.92 -19.06
N GLU A 135 29.12 13.39 -18.39
CA GLU A 135 28.04 12.61 -19.02
C GLU A 135 27.09 13.49 -19.87
N CYS A 136 27.13 14.81 -19.67
CA CYS A 136 26.28 15.77 -20.38
C CYS A 136 26.83 16.20 -21.76
N ARG A 137 27.96 15.65 -22.20
CA ARG A 137 28.65 16.08 -23.42
C ARG A 137 27.83 15.91 -24.70
N ASN A 138 26.93 14.92 -24.73
CA ASN A 138 26.15 14.58 -25.93
C ASN A 138 24.63 14.71 -25.74
N LEU A 139 24.19 15.47 -24.72
CA LEU A 139 22.76 15.68 -24.50
C LEU A 139 22.17 16.46 -25.66
N THR A 140 21.11 15.89 -26.24
CA THR A 140 20.34 16.49 -27.34
C THR A 140 18.87 16.23 -27.05
N GLY A 141 18.05 17.28 -27.05
CA GLY A 141 16.66 17.23 -26.63
C GLY A 141 16.38 18.08 -25.39
N THR A 142 15.26 17.83 -24.74
CA THR A 142 14.80 18.56 -23.55
C THR A 142 15.13 17.77 -22.28
N PHE A 143 15.69 18.45 -21.29
CA PHE A 143 16.12 17.87 -20.02
C PHE A 143 15.58 18.68 -18.85
N ASN A 144 15.20 18.01 -17.77
CA ASN A 144 14.95 18.65 -16.49
C ASN A 144 16.16 18.43 -15.58
N CYS A 145 16.81 19.50 -15.15
CA CYS A 145 18.05 19.45 -14.40
C CYS A 145 17.91 20.04 -12.99
N THR A 146 18.50 19.38 -12.00
CA THR A 146 18.62 19.86 -10.62
C THR A 146 20.10 19.86 -10.23
N GLU A 147 20.68 21.05 -10.10
CA GLU A 147 22.09 21.27 -9.71
C GLU A 147 23.09 20.42 -10.54
N GLY A 148 22.90 20.39 -11.86
CA GLY A 148 23.77 19.65 -12.78
C GLY A 148 23.52 18.14 -12.88
N LYS A 149 22.45 17.63 -12.25
CA LYS A 149 21.89 16.30 -12.52
C LYS A 149 20.71 16.44 -13.47
N CYS A 150 20.81 15.91 -14.68
CA CYS A 150 19.80 16.08 -15.73
C CYS A 150 19.06 14.78 -16.03
N ILE A 151 17.75 14.87 -16.22
CA ILE A 151 16.87 13.76 -16.63
C ILE A 151 16.38 14.04 -18.05
N ASN A 152 16.46 13.06 -18.95
CA ASN A 152 15.95 13.20 -20.31
C ASN A 152 14.42 13.17 -20.29
N ILE A 153 13.79 14.20 -20.83
CA ILE A 153 12.33 14.30 -20.90
C ILE A 153 11.77 14.32 -22.32
N THR A 154 12.65 14.29 -23.33
CA THR A 154 12.33 14.46 -24.76
C THR A 154 11.34 13.43 -25.31
N ASP A 155 11.35 12.21 -24.77
CA ASP A 155 10.52 11.12 -25.27
C ASP A 155 9.12 11.14 -24.67
N ALA A 156 8.97 11.69 -23.46
CA ALA A 156 7.69 11.73 -22.73
C ALA A 156 6.95 13.07 -22.86
N PHE A 157 7.67 14.17 -23.14
CA PHE A 157 7.09 15.51 -23.19
C PHE A 157 7.48 16.27 -24.45
N GLU A 158 6.52 17.02 -24.98
CA GLU A 158 6.72 18.01 -26.04
C GLU A 158 6.48 19.40 -25.43
N CYS A 159 7.56 20.18 -25.33
CA CYS A 159 7.52 21.51 -24.73
C CYS A 159 7.53 22.59 -25.80
N ALA A 160 6.50 23.44 -25.80
CA ALA A 160 6.42 24.66 -26.59
C ALA A 160 6.92 25.85 -25.76
N PHE A 161 7.96 26.53 -26.23
CA PHE A 161 8.58 27.68 -25.57
C PHE A 161 9.05 28.73 -26.58
N ARG A 162 9.08 30.00 -26.16
CA ARG A 162 9.52 31.14 -27.00
C ARG A 162 10.83 31.76 -26.53
N GLU A 163 11.07 31.76 -25.22
CA GLU A 163 12.23 32.42 -24.62
C GLU A 163 13.22 31.42 -24.05
N THR A 164 14.50 31.61 -24.36
CA THR A 164 15.60 30.83 -23.79
C THR A 164 16.73 31.73 -23.34
N GLU A 165 17.43 31.35 -22.28
CA GLU A 165 18.63 32.04 -21.81
C GLU A 165 19.85 31.79 -22.69
N ALA A 166 20.95 32.48 -22.35
CA ALA A 166 22.24 32.28 -22.96
C ALA A 166 22.67 30.81 -22.86
N ALA A 167 23.30 30.32 -23.93
CA ALA A 167 23.69 28.93 -24.02
C ALA A 167 24.88 28.62 -23.10
N LEU A 168 24.71 27.64 -22.22
CA LEU A 168 25.73 27.10 -21.33
C LEU A 168 26.31 25.83 -21.95
N LYS A 169 27.64 25.75 -22.02
CA LYS A 169 28.33 24.57 -22.54
C LYS A 169 28.62 23.59 -21.40
N CYS A 170 27.92 22.46 -21.39
CA CYS A 170 28.06 21.43 -20.35
C CYS A 170 29.24 20.47 -20.62
N SER A 171 30.09 20.76 -21.61
CA SER A 171 31.19 19.89 -22.04
C SER A 171 32.57 20.54 -21.87
N GLY A 172 33.54 19.72 -21.46
CA GLY A 172 34.95 20.12 -21.35
C GLY A 172 35.27 20.85 -20.04
N ARG A 173 36.47 21.44 -19.97
CA ARG A 173 37.02 22.01 -18.72
C ARG A 173 36.16 23.16 -18.12
N ARG A 174 35.47 23.96 -18.96
CA ARG A 174 34.49 24.97 -18.51
C ARG A 174 33.15 24.37 -18.08
N GLY A 175 32.74 23.26 -18.70
CA GLY A 175 31.47 22.59 -18.39
C GLY A 175 31.39 22.05 -16.97
N LYS A 176 32.53 21.65 -16.37
CA LYS A 176 32.60 21.23 -14.95
C LYS A 176 32.32 22.37 -13.97
N ILE A 177 32.63 23.61 -14.36
CA ILE A 177 32.42 24.80 -13.52
C ILE A 177 30.96 25.28 -13.66
N THR A 178 30.46 25.35 -14.89
CA THR A 178 29.09 25.82 -15.18
C THR A 178 28.01 24.76 -14.94
N CYS A 179 28.40 23.55 -14.50
CA CYS A 179 27.50 22.42 -14.25
C CYS A 179 26.47 22.73 -13.15
N ILE A 180 26.89 23.42 -12.09
CA ILE A 180 26.03 23.78 -10.96
C ILE A 180 24.93 24.75 -11.38
N ASP A 181 25.23 25.62 -12.36
CA ASP A 181 24.29 26.62 -12.89
C ASP A 181 23.19 26.01 -13.79
N VAL A 182 23.32 24.73 -14.17
CA VAL A 182 22.34 24.02 -14.98
C VAL A 182 21.19 23.53 -14.08
N HIS A 183 20.18 24.38 -13.96
CA HIS A 183 18.97 24.11 -13.16
C HIS A 183 17.68 24.42 -13.95
N GLY A 184 16.64 23.63 -13.72
CA GLY A 184 15.33 23.73 -14.35
C GLY A 184 15.26 23.06 -15.72
N LEU A 185 14.32 23.51 -16.55
CA LEU A 185 14.08 22.98 -17.88
C LEU A 185 15.11 23.51 -18.89
N GLN A 186 15.79 22.60 -19.58
CA GLN A 186 16.91 22.89 -20.47
C GLN A 186 16.67 22.29 -21.85
N SER A 187 16.85 23.09 -22.90
CA SER A 187 16.93 22.61 -24.28
C SER A 187 18.40 22.45 -24.67
N CYS A 188 18.85 21.21 -24.83
CA CYS A 188 20.23 20.87 -25.15
C CYS A 188 20.40 20.45 -26.60
N ASN A 189 21.52 20.84 -27.21
CA ASN A 189 21.96 20.34 -28.50
C ASN A 189 23.47 20.04 -28.42
N ARG A 190 23.83 18.76 -28.54
CA ARG A 190 25.23 18.29 -28.47
C ARG A 190 26.00 18.84 -27.25
N GLY A 191 25.36 18.80 -26.08
CA GLY A 191 25.95 19.25 -24.81
C GLY A 191 26.05 20.77 -24.63
N THR A 192 25.41 21.55 -25.51
CA THR A 192 25.19 22.99 -25.31
C THR A 192 23.72 23.19 -24.94
N CYS A 193 23.46 23.61 -23.71
CA CYS A 193 22.13 23.68 -23.12
C CYS A 193 21.69 25.13 -22.92
N ARG A 194 20.43 25.43 -23.23
CA ARG A 194 19.80 26.73 -22.98
C ARG A 194 18.65 26.53 -22.02
N LYS A 195 18.59 27.35 -20.97
CA LYS A 195 17.48 27.30 -20.03
C LYS A 195 16.23 27.84 -20.69
N ILE A 196 15.14 27.10 -20.60
CA ILE A 196 13.82 27.52 -21.09
C ILE A 196 13.20 28.42 -20.02
N LYS A 197 12.78 29.63 -20.42
CA LYS A 197 12.12 30.58 -19.51
C LYS A 197 10.61 30.38 -19.51
N THR A 198 10.00 30.60 -18.35
CA THR A 198 8.55 30.71 -18.25
C THR A 198 8.09 32.00 -18.96
N PRO A 199 6.96 31.97 -19.69
CA PRO A 199 6.01 30.87 -19.83
C PRO A 199 6.40 29.85 -20.91
N TYR A 200 6.26 28.56 -20.58
CA TYR A 200 6.34 27.44 -21.51
C TYR A 200 5.20 26.47 -21.22
N ASN A 201 4.72 25.74 -22.24
CA ASN A 201 3.76 24.66 -22.05
C ASN A 201 4.39 23.33 -22.44
N CYS A 202 4.45 22.37 -21.51
CA CYS A 202 4.93 21.01 -21.78
C CYS A 202 3.74 20.06 -21.75
N ASP A 203 3.36 19.56 -22.92
CA ASP A 203 2.32 18.56 -23.05
C ASP A 203 2.93 17.15 -23.12
N ARG A 204 2.20 16.14 -22.66
CA ARG A 204 2.63 14.75 -22.81
C ARG A 204 2.74 14.40 -24.28
N ARG A 205 3.88 13.85 -24.68
CA ARG A 205 4.13 13.33 -26.02
C ARG A 205 3.54 11.92 -26.16
N CYS A 206 2.22 11.81 -26.04
CA CYS A 206 1.49 10.59 -26.39
C CYS A 206 0.82 10.76 -27.75
N VAL A 207 1.66 10.64 -28.79
CA VAL A 207 1.27 10.67 -30.21
C VAL A 207 0.79 9.29 -30.66
N ASP A 208 0.19 9.17 -31.83
CA ASP A 208 -0.18 7.90 -32.49
C ASP A 208 -1.16 7.02 -31.71
N ILE A 209 -2.22 7.60 -31.17
CA ILE A 209 -3.33 6.82 -30.60
C ILE A 209 -4.21 6.31 -31.75
N PRO A 210 -4.32 4.98 -31.96
CA PRO A 210 -5.02 4.42 -33.11
C PRO A 210 -6.55 4.43 -32.88
N THR A 211 -7.19 5.51 -33.28
CA THR A 211 -8.65 5.71 -33.22
C THR A 211 -9.38 5.13 -34.43
N ARG A 212 -8.65 4.68 -35.46
CA ARG A 212 -9.23 4.04 -36.65
C ARG A 212 -10.11 2.85 -36.28
N ASN A 213 -11.36 2.92 -36.76
CA ASN A 213 -12.36 1.87 -36.57
C ASN A 213 -12.60 1.53 -35.08
N LYS A 214 -12.55 2.53 -34.19
CA LYS A 214 -12.87 2.42 -32.76
C LYS A 214 -14.09 3.29 -32.45
N ASN A 215 -14.96 2.80 -31.58
CA ASN A 215 -16.15 3.53 -31.14
C ASN A 215 -16.24 3.66 -29.61
N VAL A 216 -15.35 3.02 -28.85
CA VAL A 216 -15.23 3.18 -27.40
C VAL A 216 -13.80 3.59 -27.06
N ILE A 217 -13.66 4.65 -26.29
CA ILE A 217 -12.40 5.17 -25.76
C ILE A 217 -12.52 5.26 -24.24
N VAL A 218 -11.68 4.51 -23.53
CA VAL A 218 -11.64 4.45 -22.07
C VAL A 218 -10.31 5.01 -21.57
N LEU A 219 -10.38 6.08 -20.78
CA LEU A 219 -9.24 6.71 -20.12
C LEU A 219 -9.10 6.12 -18.71
N SER A 220 -8.04 5.35 -18.46
CA SER A 220 -7.73 4.73 -17.17
C SER A 220 -6.34 5.16 -16.70
N GLY A 221 -6.29 6.22 -15.92
CA GLY A 221 -5.05 6.85 -15.48
C GLY A 221 -4.17 7.25 -16.68
N ASP A 222 -2.99 6.66 -16.78
CA ASP A 222 -2.04 6.86 -17.88
C ASP A 222 -2.28 5.94 -19.09
N ARG A 223 -3.32 5.09 -19.04
CA ARG A 223 -3.67 4.14 -20.10
C ARG A 223 -4.89 4.60 -20.87
N VAL A 224 -4.82 4.49 -22.19
CA VAL A 224 -5.94 4.69 -23.10
C VAL A 224 -6.27 3.33 -23.72
N PHE A 225 -7.45 2.82 -23.39
CA PHE A 225 -7.99 1.61 -23.98
C PHE A 225 -9.01 2.01 -25.06
N LEU A 226 -8.81 1.52 -26.28
CA LEU A 226 -9.70 1.79 -27.41
C LEU A 226 -10.22 0.46 -27.95
N ALA A 227 -11.51 0.37 -28.20
CA ALA A 227 -12.10 -0.82 -28.80
C ALA A 227 -13.23 -0.46 -29.76
N ARG A 228 -13.59 -1.45 -30.60
CA ARG A 228 -14.85 -1.42 -31.33
C ARG A 228 -15.81 -2.40 -30.67
N CYS A 229 -16.80 -1.93 -29.93
CA CYS A 229 -17.76 -2.77 -29.22
C CYS A 229 -19.19 -2.50 -29.73
N ALA A 230 -20.01 -3.53 -29.81
CA ALA A 230 -21.39 -3.37 -30.30
C ALA A 230 -22.30 -2.77 -29.23
N LYS A 231 -22.13 -3.18 -27.97
CA LYS A 231 -23.03 -2.81 -26.86
C LYS A 231 -22.27 -2.65 -25.57
N VAL A 232 -22.75 -1.74 -24.74
CA VAL A 232 -22.24 -1.46 -23.40
C VAL A 232 -23.39 -1.58 -22.42
N GLY A 233 -23.24 -2.44 -21.42
CA GLY A 233 -24.21 -2.65 -20.36
C GLY A 233 -23.62 -2.43 -18.98
N SER A 234 -24.49 -2.29 -17.99
CA SER A 234 -24.09 -2.34 -16.57
C SER A 234 -23.67 -3.77 -16.21
N GLU A 235 -22.56 -3.93 -15.50
CA GLU A 235 -22.13 -5.25 -15.01
C GLU A 235 -23.06 -5.78 -13.90
N GLU A 236 -23.59 -4.90 -13.05
CA GLU A 236 -24.43 -5.28 -11.90
C GLU A 236 -25.83 -5.75 -12.34
N ASN A 237 -26.47 -4.98 -13.23
CA ASN A 237 -27.88 -5.20 -13.60
C ASN A 237 -28.05 -5.87 -14.97
N GLY A 238 -26.98 -5.98 -15.77
CA GLY A 238 -27.03 -6.51 -17.14
C GLY A 238 -27.83 -5.64 -18.13
N THR A 239 -28.30 -4.46 -17.71
CA THR A 239 -29.06 -3.54 -18.54
C THR A 239 -28.17 -2.91 -19.61
N VAL A 240 -28.59 -2.96 -20.87
CA VAL A 240 -27.88 -2.30 -21.96
C VAL A 240 -28.08 -0.78 -21.85
N LEU A 241 -26.99 -0.03 -21.73
CA LEU A 241 -26.97 1.42 -21.55
C LEU A 241 -26.65 2.16 -22.86
N TRP A 242 -25.87 1.52 -23.74
CA TRP A 242 -25.47 2.11 -25.01
C TRP A 242 -25.28 1.03 -26.09
N ASN A 243 -25.60 1.38 -27.32
CA ASN A 243 -25.49 0.52 -28.50
C ASN A 243 -24.83 1.31 -29.64
N ASP A 244 -24.00 0.64 -30.45
CA ASP A 244 -23.29 1.25 -31.57
C ASP A 244 -24.25 1.63 -32.69
N SER A 245 -24.53 2.94 -32.82
CA SER A 245 -25.23 3.51 -33.98
C SER A 245 -24.28 3.81 -35.15
N GLY A 246 -22.96 3.79 -34.91
CA GLY A 246 -21.92 4.11 -35.89
C GLY A 246 -21.64 5.60 -36.10
N GLU A 247 -22.47 6.49 -35.54
CA GLU A 247 -22.35 7.95 -35.65
C GLU A 247 -21.57 8.59 -34.49
N GLU A 248 -21.57 7.93 -33.33
CA GLU A 248 -20.98 8.45 -32.09
C GLU A 248 -19.88 7.53 -31.57
N VAL A 249 -18.94 8.15 -30.87
CA VAL A 249 -17.84 7.51 -30.16
C VAL A 249 -18.06 7.76 -28.66
N LEU A 250 -18.12 6.68 -27.90
CA LEU A 250 -18.30 6.72 -26.47
C LEU A 250 -16.95 6.94 -25.77
N MET A 251 -16.86 7.98 -24.94
CA MET A 251 -15.69 8.31 -24.12
C MET A 251 -16.03 8.14 -22.63
N LEU A 252 -15.20 7.41 -21.89
CA LEU A 252 -15.34 7.19 -20.44
C LEU A 252 -14.02 7.38 -19.71
N SER A 253 -14.09 7.79 -18.44
CA SER A 253 -12.95 7.75 -17.53
C SER A 253 -13.19 6.69 -16.46
N CYS A 254 -12.38 5.64 -16.40
CA CYS A 254 -12.57 4.52 -15.46
C CYS A 254 -11.33 4.31 -14.60
N HIS A 255 -11.49 3.67 -13.43
CA HIS A 255 -10.36 3.29 -12.60
C HIS A 255 -9.49 2.24 -13.28
N ALA A 256 -10.11 1.14 -13.72
CA ALA A 256 -9.40 0.00 -14.30
C ALA A 256 -10.19 -0.66 -15.43
N VAL A 257 -9.47 -1.32 -16.32
CA VAL A 257 -10.03 -2.08 -17.45
C VAL A 257 -9.37 -3.45 -17.49
N HIS A 258 -10.19 -4.50 -17.46
CA HIS A 258 -9.74 -5.89 -17.44
C HIS A 258 -10.55 -6.74 -18.42
N ASN A 259 -9.96 -7.83 -18.92
CA ASN A 259 -10.66 -8.76 -19.78
C ASN A 259 -11.45 -9.76 -18.92
N GLY A 260 -12.77 -9.77 -19.06
CA GLY A 260 -13.67 -10.72 -18.43
C GLY A 260 -14.06 -11.87 -19.37
N THR A 261 -14.93 -12.77 -18.90
CA THR A 261 -15.40 -13.94 -19.67
C THR A 261 -16.43 -13.56 -20.74
N ALA A 262 -17.29 -12.57 -20.48
CA ALA A 262 -18.35 -12.11 -21.37
C ALA A 262 -17.96 -10.89 -22.25
N GLY A 263 -16.76 -10.35 -22.06
CA GLY A 263 -16.32 -9.12 -22.71
C GLY A 263 -15.24 -8.40 -21.91
N VAL A 264 -15.04 -7.12 -22.21
CA VAL A 264 -14.11 -6.26 -21.46
C VAL A 264 -14.88 -5.55 -20.35
N VAL A 265 -14.39 -5.65 -19.12
CA VAL A 265 -15.01 -5.02 -17.95
C VAL A 265 -14.23 -3.76 -17.62
N ALA A 266 -14.93 -2.63 -17.57
CA ALA A 266 -14.41 -1.35 -17.13
C ALA A 266 -15.00 -1.02 -15.75
N VAL A 267 -14.15 -0.93 -14.75
CA VAL A 267 -14.55 -0.80 -13.34
C VAL A 267 -14.48 0.66 -12.91
N ASP A 268 -15.49 1.09 -12.15
CA ASP A 268 -15.59 2.44 -11.57
C ASP A 268 -15.41 3.54 -12.63
N CYS A 269 -16.36 3.57 -13.58
CA CYS A 269 -16.43 4.56 -14.64
C CYS A 269 -17.22 5.80 -14.21
N ILE A 270 -16.71 6.96 -14.61
CA ILE A 270 -17.25 8.29 -14.35
C ILE A 270 -17.17 9.16 -15.61
N ASN A 271 -18.00 10.20 -15.63
CA ASN A 271 -18.04 11.23 -16.68
C ASN A 271 -18.15 10.61 -18.09
N ALA A 272 -19.14 9.76 -18.33
CA ALA A 272 -19.36 9.26 -19.69
C ALA A 272 -19.78 10.42 -20.61
N ALA A 273 -19.28 10.41 -21.83
CA ALA A 273 -19.61 11.40 -22.85
C ALA A 273 -19.66 10.78 -24.25
N LEU A 274 -20.53 11.32 -25.10
CA LEU A 274 -20.69 10.92 -26.49
C LEU A 274 -20.08 11.98 -27.40
N LEU A 275 -19.18 11.56 -28.28
CA LEU A 275 -18.49 12.42 -29.23
C LEU A 275 -18.90 12.04 -30.66
N PRO A 276 -19.26 13.01 -31.52
CA PRO A 276 -19.51 12.73 -32.92
C PRO A 276 -18.29 12.11 -33.62
N ARG A 277 -18.50 11.04 -34.39
CA ARG A 277 -17.41 10.32 -35.07
C ARG A 277 -16.67 11.18 -36.10
N THR A 278 -17.31 12.23 -36.62
CA THR A 278 -16.68 13.19 -37.56
C THR A 278 -15.57 14.01 -36.94
N ASP A 279 -15.54 14.14 -35.61
CA ASP A 279 -14.53 14.95 -34.91
C ASP A 279 -13.22 14.18 -34.62
N ILE A 280 -13.21 12.85 -34.83
CA ILE A 280 -12.06 11.97 -34.62
C ILE A 280 -11.41 11.57 -35.95
N SER A 281 -10.10 11.79 -36.04
CA SER A 281 -9.25 11.28 -37.11
C SER A 281 -8.82 9.82 -36.85
N ASP A 282 -8.21 9.17 -37.84
CA ASP A 282 -7.73 7.78 -37.71
C ASP A 282 -6.59 7.60 -36.70
N LEU A 283 -5.75 8.63 -36.55
CA LEU A 283 -4.73 8.75 -35.50
C LEU A 283 -4.90 10.08 -34.79
N THR A 284 -4.77 10.06 -33.46
CA THR A 284 -4.88 11.25 -32.60
C THR A 284 -3.77 11.28 -31.55
N ASN A 285 -3.65 12.40 -30.81
CA ASN A 285 -2.78 12.53 -29.65
C ASN A 285 -3.62 12.66 -28.37
N PHE A 286 -3.00 12.41 -27.20
CA PHE A 286 -3.71 12.44 -25.92
C PHE A 286 -4.28 13.82 -25.58
N THR A 287 -3.53 14.88 -25.84
CA THR A 287 -3.95 16.26 -25.58
C THR A 287 -5.21 16.63 -26.38
N TYR A 288 -5.28 16.25 -27.65
CA TYR A 288 -6.45 16.48 -28.48
C TYR A 288 -7.65 15.63 -28.05
N LEU A 289 -7.43 14.37 -27.64
CA LEU A 289 -8.52 13.56 -27.05
C LEU A 289 -9.08 14.20 -25.78
N GLN A 290 -8.22 14.73 -24.90
CA GLN A 290 -8.66 15.44 -23.70
C GLN A 290 -9.43 16.72 -24.05
N TYR A 291 -8.97 17.47 -25.06
CA TYR A 291 -9.69 18.64 -25.57
C TYR A 291 -11.06 18.27 -26.13
N LEU A 292 -11.16 17.24 -26.97
CA LEU A 292 -12.42 16.75 -27.54
C LEU A 292 -13.39 16.34 -26.43
N TYR A 293 -12.88 15.61 -25.43
CA TYR A 293 -13.67 15.17 -24.28
C TYR A 293 -14.25 16.33 -23.47
N GLN A 294 -13.49 17.42 -23.28
CA GLN A 294 -13.94 18.57 -22.49
C GLN A 294 -14.79 19.57 -23.28
N SER A 295 -14.54 19.74 -24.58
CA SER A 295 -15.11 20.85 -25.38
C SER A 295 -16.15 20.43 -26.40
N ARG A 296 -16.10 19.19 -26.90
CA ARG A 296 -16.96 18.69 -28.00
C ARG A 296 -17.88 17.57 -27.56
N ALA A 297 -17.44 16.70 -26.65
CA ALA A 297 -18.23 15.58 -26.21
C ALA A 297 -19.43 16.03 -25.34
N THR A 298 -20.57 15.38 -25.54
CA THR A 298 -21.80 15.65 -24.79
C THR A 298 -21.89 14.69 -23.59
N PRO A 299 -22.02 15.19 -22.35
CA PRO A 299 -22.04 14.33 -21.17
C PRO A 299 -23.31 13.48 -21.12
N ASN A 300 -23.17 12.19 -20.84
CA ASN A 300 -24.28 11.26 -20.72
C ASN A 300 -24.26 10.56 -19.35
N ARG A 301 -25.12 11.05 -18.45
CA ARG A 301 -25.22 10.58 -17.06
C ARG A 301 -25.85 9.19 -16.91
N ILE A 302 -26.55 8.70 -17.94
CA ILE A 302 -27.20 7.38 -17.91
C ILE A 302 -26.15 6.27 -18.02
N ILE A 303 -25.10 6.50 -18.82
CA ILE A 303 -24.03 5.53 -19.02
C ILE A 303 -23.10 5.52 -17.80
N ALA A 304 -22.64 6.70 -17.36
CA ALA A 304 -21.86 6.83 -16.14
C ALA A 304 -22.14 8.18 -15.47
N PRO A 305 -22.23 8.22 -14.12
CA PRO A 305 -22.49 9.44 -13.37
C PRO A 305 -21.32 10.43 -13.48
N SER A 306 -21.60 11.70 -13.17
CA SER A 306 -20.53 12.70 -13.12
C SER A 306 -19.73 12.60 -11.81
N GLU A 307 -18.45 12.94 -11.86
CA GLU A 307 -17.57 12.91 -10.69
C GLU A 307 -18.06 13.84 -9.57
N VAL A 308 -18.60 15.01 -9.94
CA VAL A 308 -19.10 16.02 -9.01
C VAL A 308 -20.28 15.49 -8.19
N GLU A 309 -21.17 14.71 -8.79
CA GLU A 309 -22.33 14.12 -8.11
C GLU A 309 -21.94 13.02 -7.11
N LEU A 310 -20.82 12.33 -7.35
CA LEU A 310 -20.33 11.26 -6.47
C LEU A 310 -19.43 11.75 -5.35
N THR A 311 -18.96 12.99 -5.41
CA THR A 311 -17.99 13.55 -4.46
C THR A 311 -18.63 13.74 -3.09
N LEU A 312 -17.98 13.21 -2.05
CA LEU A 312 -18.41 13.27 -0.65
C LEU A 312 -17.64 14.31 0.15
N ALA A 313 -16.31 14.32 -0.02
CA ALA A 313 -15.42 15.24 0.68
C ALA A 313 -14.27 15.65 -0.23
N ASN A 314 -13.84 16.91 -0.08
CA ASN A 314 -12.71 17.46 -0.81
C ASN A 314 -11.55 17.69 0.14
N ASP A 315 -10.33 17.45 -0.34
CA ASP A 315 -9.08 17.67 0.40
C ASP A 315 -8.99 16.94 1.77
N SER A 316 -9.47 15.70 1.82
CA SER A 316 -9.27 14.81 2.96
C SER A 316 -7.82 14.37 3.08
N ARG A 317 -7.35 14.17 4.31
CA ARG A 317 -5.99 13.69 4.62
C ARG A 317 -5.91 12.19 4.41
N LEU A 318 -5.05 11.74 3.51
CA LEU A 318 -4.81 10.32 3.31
C LEU A 318 -3.79 9.81 4.34
N MET A 319 -4.13 8.74 5.04
CA MET A 319 -3.24 8.00 5.93
C MET A 319 -3.11 6.55 5.47
N ILE A 320 -1.94 5.94 5.66
CA ILE A 320 -1.73 4.53 5.32
C ILE A 320 -2.65 3.59 6.14
N ASN A 321 -2.80 3.88 7.42
CA ASN A 321 -3.67 3.21 8.40
C ASN A 321 -4.20 4.26 9.40
N LEU A 322 -4.95 3.83 10.43
CA LEU A 322 -5.47 4.71 11.49
C LEU A 322 -4.39 5.50 12.26
N GLU A 323 -3.16 4.99 12.33
CA GLU A 323 -2.06 5.61 13.08
C GLU A 323 -1.15 6.48 12.18
N GLY A 324 -1.27 6.36 10.86
CA GLY A 324 -0.44 7.06 9.88
C GLY A 324 1.01 6.55 9.80
N CYS A 325 1.30 5.33 10.26
CA CYS A 325 2.67 4.82 10.36
C CYS A 325 2.78 3.30 10.21
N VAL A 326 3.99 2.82 9.92
CA VAL A 326 4.34 1.40 9.81
C VAL A 326 5.56 1.09 10.68
N ASN A 327 5.64 -0.14 11.19
CA ASN A 327 6.73 -0.61 12.06
C ASN A 327 7.69 -1.59 11.33
N THR A 328 7.63 -1.63 10.01
CA THR A 328 8.38 -2.56 9.17
C THR A 328 9.49 -1.83 8.44
N LEU A 329 10.75 -2.31 8.50
CA LEU A 329 11.86 -1.78 7.67
C LEU A 329 11.78 -2.26 6.21
N ALA A 330 10.57 -2.37 5.65
CA ALA A 330 10.33 -2.88 4.30
C ALA A 330 10.12 -1.74 3.28
N ASP A 331 10.52 -0.51 3.61
CA ASP A 331 10.31 0.70 2.80
C ASP A 331 8.84 0.90 2.37
N GLU A 332 7.87 0.43 3.17
CA GLU A 332 6.45 0.48 2.81
C GLU A 332 5.95 1.91 2.63
N CYS A 333 6.46 2.87 3.40
CA CYS A 333 6.10 4.27 3.20
C CYS A 333 6.60 4.82 1.86
N LYS A 334 7.76 4.35 1.38
CA LYS A 334 8.26 4.78 0.07
C LYS A 334 7.35 4.28 -1.04
N ASP A 335 6.97 3.01 -1.00
CA ASP A 335 6.06 2.40 -1.97
C ASP A 335 4.66 3.05 -1.91
N PHE A 336 4.18 3.32 -0.70
CA PHE A 336 2.93 4.04 -0.48
C PHE A 336 2.94 5.42 -1.15
N LEU A 337 3.98 6.23 -0.92
CA LEU A 337 4.08 7.55 -1.52
C LEU A 337 4.21 7.49 -3.05
N LYS A 338 4.85 6.46 -3.59
CA LYS A 338 4.95 6.23 -5.03
C LYS A 338 3.59 5.93 -5.67
N ASP A 339 2.79 5.08 -5.04
CA ASP A 339 1.52 4.63 -5.61
C ASP A 339 0.41 5.69 -5.46
N PHE A 340 0.34 6.32 -4.28
CA PHE A 340 -0.73 7.22 -3.86
C PHE A 340 -0.36 8.71 -3.98
N GLY A 341 0.92 9.07 -4.02
CA GLY A 341 1.38 10.47 -4.04
C GLY A 341 1.30 11.17 -5.40
N ARG A 342 0.77 10.53 -6.45
CA ARG A 342 0.66 11.13 -7.78
C ARG A 342 -0.50 12.13 -7.85
N ASP A 343 -0.19 13.42 -7.75
CA ASP A 343 -1.14 14.53 -7.81
C ASP A 343 -1.32 15.13 -9.22
N GLY A 344 -0.50 14.68 -10.17
CA GLY A 344 -0.49 15.12 -11.56
C GLY A 344 0.33 16.37 -11.84
N ALA A 345 1.09 16.90 -10.86
CA ALA A 345 2.03 17.99 -11.06
C ALA A 345 3.15 17.62 -12.06
N ASP A 346 3.59 16.36 -12.04
CA ASP A 346 4.58 15.81 -12.98
C ASP A 346 4.00 15.52 -14.37
N HIS A 347 2.82 16.08 -14.68
CA HIS A 347 2.01 15.70 -15.83
C HIS A 347 1.81 14.18 -15.88
N ASN A 348 1.61 13.51 -14.74
CA ASN A 348 1.13 12.12 -14.65
C ASN A 348 -0.36 12.13 -14.33
N ALA A 349 -1.09 11.03 -14.59
CA ALA A 349 -2.49 11.00 -14.20
C ALA A 349 -2.58 10.98 -12.67
N LYS A 350 -3.58 11.67 -12.12
CA LYS A 350 -3.86 11.64 -10.69
C LYS A 350 -4.07 10.20 -10.25
N ALA A 351 -3.47 9.80 -9.14
CA ALA A 351 -3.70 8.48 -8.57
C ALA A 351 -5.17 8.36 -8.16
N ARG A 352 -5.83 7.30 -8.65
CA ARG A 352 -7.17 6.89 -8.21
C ARG A 352 -7.07 5.49 -7.64
N PHE A 353 -7.66 5.28 -6.46
CA PHE A 353 -7.52 4.02 -5.74
C PHE A 353 -8.67 3.84 -4.74
N PRO A 354 -8.99 2.59 -4.39
CA PRO A 354 -9.92 2.30 -3.31
C PRO A 354 -9.35 2.74 -1.96
N CYS A 355 -10.18 3.36 -1.13
CA CYS A 355 -9.86 3.85 0.20
C CYS A 355 -11.07 3.71 1.12
N PHE A 356 -10.85 3.89 2.42
CA PHE A 356 -11.85 3.78 3.46
C PHE A 356 -12.07 5.14 4.12
N TYR A 357 -13.33 5.46 4.38
CA TYR A 357 -13.76 6.78 4.82
C TYR A 357 -14.61 6.69 6.10
N MET A 358 -14.57 7.77 6.87
CA MET A 358 -15.33 7.93 8.12
C MET A 358 -16.46 8.92 7.91
N GLU A 359 -17.70 8.48 8.05
CA GLU A 359 -18.87 9.36 7.90
C GLU A 359 -18.88 10.48 8.95
N ASN A 360 -18.38 10.20 10.15
CA ASN A 360 -18.32 11.17 11.26
C ASN A 360 -17.13 12.14 11.16
N SER A 361 -16.10 11.86 10.36
CA SER A 361 -14.90 12.69 10.25
C SER A 361 -14.36 12.68 8.81
N PRO A 362 -14.93 13.51 7.91
CA PRO A 362 -14.56 13.53 6.49
C PRO A 362 -13.12 13.97 6.22
N ASP A 363 -12.46 14.59 7.20
CA ASP A 363 -11.13 15.17 7.04
C ASP A 363 -10.02 14.13 6.93
N THR A 364 -10.27 12.87 7.26
CA THR A 364 -9.27 11.81 7.28
C THR A 364 -9.80 10.55 6.61
N VAL A 365 -8.97 9.96 5.74
CA VAL A 365 -9.27 8.71 5.05
C VAL A 365 -8.07 7.78 5.11
N VAL A 366 -8.36 6.49 5.06
CA VAL A 366 -7.38 5.43 5.28
C VAL A 366 -7.24 4.59 4.02
N ALA A 367 -6.01 4.31 3.60
CA ALA A 367 -5.76 3.46 2.44
C ALA A 367 -5.92 1.96 2.75
N ARG A 368 -5.45 1.52 3.93
CA ARG A 368 -5.49 0.10 4.35
C ARG A 368 -6.35 -0.04 5.59
N PHE A 369 -7.51 -0.68 5.44
CA PHE A 369 -8.39 -1.03 6.55
C PHE A 369 -8.99 -2.42 6.30
N ASP A 370 -8.79 -3.32 7.26
CA ASP A 370 -9.38 -4.65 7.22
C ASP A 370 -9.81 -5.04 8.65
N LEU A 371 -11.08 -4.84 8.93
CA LEU A 371 -11.65 -5.10 10.24
C LEU A 371 -11.76 -6.60 10.52
N GLU A 372 -12.04 -7.43 9.51
CA GLU A 372 -12.23 -8.88 9.67
C GLU A 372 -10.90 -9.55 10.05
N THR A 373 -9.83 -9.23 9.34
CA THR A 373 -8.49 -9.74 9.66
C THR A 373 -8.04 -9.25 11.02
N THR A 374 -8.25 -7.96 11.33
CA THR A 374 -7.88 -7.39 12.64
C THR A 374 -8.66 -8.07 13.78
N TYR A 375 -9.96 -8.33 13.59
CA TYR A 375 -10.78 -9.05 14.55
C TYR A 375 -10.31 -10.49 14.75
N ARG A 376 -10.01 -11.23 13.67
CA ARG A 376 -9.49 -12.59 13.78
C ARG A 376 -8.16 -12.64 14.52
N GLN A 377 -7.25 -11.72 14.22
CA GLN A 377 -5.97 -11.59 14.92
C GLN A 377 -6.19 -11.25 16.41
N PHE A 378 -7.13 -10.35 16.71
CA PHE A 378 -7.52 -10.01 18.08
C PHE A 378 -8.04 -11.23 18.85
N VAL A 379 -8.94 -12.03 18.25
CA VAL A 379 -9.47 -13.24 18.90
C VAL A 379 -8.36 -14.24 19.21
N ILE A 380 -7.47 -14.50 18.24
CA ILE A 380 -6.34 -15.43 18.45
C ILE A 380 -5.40 -14.90 19.53
N ALA A 381 -5.03 -13.62 19.46
CA ALA A 381 -4.14 -12.97 20.41
C ALA A 381 -4.73 -12.88 21.82
N LEU A 382 -6.05 -12.87 21.97
CA LEU A 382 -6.72 -12.88 23.28
C LEU A 382 -6.87 -14.31 23.80
N VAL A 383 -7.40 -15.23 22.99
CA VAL A 383 -7.77 -16.58 23.44
C VAL A 383 -6.55 -17.45 23.71
N LEU A 384 -5.54 -17.41 22.85
CA LEU A 384 -4.38 -18.31 22.97
C LEU A 384 -3.60 -18.11 24.29
N PRO A 385 -3.12 -16.89 24.63
CA PRO A 385 -2.38 -16.71 25.86
C PRO A 385 -3.27 -16.83 27.11
N THR A 386 -4.55 -16.45 27.05
CA THR A 386 -5.46 -16.61 28.20
C THR A 386 -5.71 -18.08 28.52
N VAL A 387 -5.96 -18.92 27.51
CA VAL A 387 -6.10 -20.37 27.70
C VAL A 387 -4.80 -20.98 28.25
N LEU A 388 -3.64 -20.60 27.70
CA LEU A 388 -2.35 -21.10 28.19
C LEU A 388 -2.08 -20.71 29.65
N VAL A 389 -2.37 -19.47 30.07
CA VAL A 389 -2.26 -19.06 31.48
C VAL A 389 -3.22 -19.87 32.34
N VAL A 390 -4.50 -19.95 31.96
CA VAL A 390 -5.52 -20.64 32.78
C VAL A 390 -5.19 -22.11 32.95
N VAL A 391 -4.84 -22.81 31.87
CA VAL A 391 -4.47 -24.23 31.92
C VAL A 391 -3.21 -24.42 32.76
N SER A 392 -2.18 -23.59 32.57
CA SER A 392 -0.92 -23.67 33.35
C SER A 392 -1.14 -23.37 34.83
N CYS A 393 -2.00 -22.42 35.18
CA CYS A 393 -2.32 -22.13 36.57
C CYS A 393 -3.12 -23.27 37.21
N ILE A 394 -4.09 -23.85 36.50
CA ILE A 394 -4.87 -25.00 36.99
C ILE A 394 -3.95 -26.20 37.23
N THR A 395 -3.05 -26.52 36.30
CA THR A 395 -2.11 -27.64 36.48
C THR A 395 -1.18 -27.41 37.67
N LEU A 396 -0.69 -26.18 37.88
CA LEU A 396 0.14 -25.85 39.04
C LEU A 396 -0.63 -25.96 40.37
N VAL A 397 -1.89 -25.54 40.42
CA VAL A 397 -2.74 -25.70 41.62
C VAL A 397 -2.99 -27.19 41.91
N ILE A 398 -3.22 -28.00 40.88
CA ILE A 398 -3.37 -29.45 41.01
C ILE A 398 -2.06 -30.06 41.52
N CYS A 399 -0.91 -29.72 40.92
CA CYS A 399 0.40 -30.18 41.36
C CYS A 399 0.67 -29.81 42.82
N GLN A 400 0.36 -28.57 43.24
CA GLN A 400 0.52 -28.13 44.62
C GLN A 400 -0.34 -28.93 45.61
N ARG A 401 -1.56 -29.33 45.22
CA ARG A 401 -2.45 -30.12 46.09
C ARG A 401 -2.14 -31.61 46.09
N THR A 402 -1.55 -32.13 45.02
CA THR A 402 -1.35 -33.57 44.80
C THR A 402 0.07 -34.04 45.10
N ILE A 403 1.08 -33.16 45.05
CA ILE A 403 2.47 -33.53 45.29
C ILE A 403 2.80 -33.32 46.77
N VAL A 404 3.33 -34.36 47.40
CA VAL A 404 3.87 -34.31 48.76
C VAL A 404 5.36 -34.62 48.69
N VAL A 405 6.15 -33.94 49.52
CA VAL A 405 7.56 -34.26 49.73
C VAL A 405 7.60 -35.25 50.88
N GLY A 406 7.97 -36.50 50.59
CA GLY A 406 8.18 -37.50 51.63
C GLY A 406 9.48 -37.25 52.39
N ASP A 407 9.66 -37.94 53.52
CA ASP A 407 10.84 -37.78 54.40
C ASP A 407 12.18 -38.06 53.68
N ASP A 408 12.16 -38.80 52.56
CA ASP A 408 13.30 -39.03 51.66
C ASP A 408 13.66 -37.83 50.74
N ALA A 409 13.05 -36.66 50.94
CA ALA A 409 13.12 -35.48 50.07
C ALA A 409 12.74 -35.75 48.58
N LYS A 410 11.95 -36.81 48.32
CA LYS A 410 11.43 -37.16 46.99
C LYS A 410 9.97 -36.71 46.83
N MET A 411 9.65 -36.14 45.67
CA MET A 411 8.29 -35.76 45.29
C MET A 411 7.47 -36.99 44.87
N ARG A 412 6.30 -37.18 45.47
CA ARG A 412 5.36 -38.28 45.14
C ARG A 412 3.93 -37.74 45.02
N PHE A 413 3.10 -38.37 44.19
CA PHE A 413 1.66 -38.05 44.12
C PHE A 413 0.90 -38.69 45.28
N LYS A 414 0.03 -37.90 45.93
CA LYS A 414 -0.79 -38.27 47.10
C LYS A 414 -1.80 -39.40 46.85
N CYS A 415 -1.98 -39.85 45.61
CA CYS A 415 -3.00 -40.85 45.23
C CYS A 415 -2.49 -42.27 44.99
N THR A 416 -1.22 -42.59 45.23
CA THR A 416 -0.80 -43.99 45.28
C THR A 416 -0.88 -44.48 46.72
N THR A 417 -2.09 -44.83 47.16
CA THR A 417 -2.29 -45.69 48.33
C THR A 417 -1.42 -46.93 48.19
N ASP A 418 -0.63 -47.20 49.22
CA ASP A 418 0.16 -48.41 49.43
C ASP A 418 -0.61 -49.67 49.00
N LYS A 419 -0.19 -50.24 47.88
CA LYS A 419 -0.40 -51.64 47.55
C LYS A 419 0.88 -52.15 46.93
N ASN A 420 1.92 -52.30 47.73
CA ASN A 420 3.01 -53.24 47.49
C ASN A 420 3.92 -53.50 48.71
N ASP A 421 3.45 -53.25 49.94
CA ASP A 421 4.07 -53.83 51.14
C ASP A 421 3.29 -55.09 51.53
N LEU A 422 3.52 -56.17 50.79
CA LEU A 422 3.29 -57.52 51.30
C LEU A 422 4.57 -57.94 52.04
N PRO A 423 4.49 -58.38 53.30
CA PRO A 423 5.67 -58.85 54.01
C PRO A 423 6.21 -60.13 53.35
N MET A 424 7.49 -60.08 53.00
CA MET A 424 8.26 -61.20 52.46
C MET A 424 8.47 -62.25 53.57
N ASP A 425 8.05 -63.49 53.29
CA ASP A 425 8.21 -64.69 54.13
C ASP A 425 9.72 -65.02 54.29
N PRO A 426 10.24 -65.45 55.45
CA PRO A 426 11.68 -65.46 55.73
C PRO A 426 12.46 -66.67 55.15
N ASN A 427 12.00 -67.33 54.09
CA ASN A 427 12.62 -68.57 53.62
C ASN A 427 12.79 -68.66 52.10
N ASP A 428 13.42 -67.67 51.48
CA ASP A 428 14.00 -67.87 50.13
C ASP A 428 15.52 -67.73 50.13
N PRO A 429 16.25 -68.73 49.58
CA PRO A 429 17.68 -68.85 49.72
C PRO A 429 18.44 -67.87 48.81
N VAL A 430 19.52 -67.34 49.38
CA VAL A 430 20.59 -66.61 48.68
C VAL A 430 21.18 -67.49 47.58
N SER A 431 21.38 -66.95 46.38
CA SER A 431 22.35 -67.47 45.43
C SER A 431 23.10 -66.31 44.75
N PRO A 432 24.44 -66.39 44.66
CA PRO A 432 25.27 -65.28 44.21
C PRO A 432 25.57 -65.38 42.70
N LEU A 433 25.51 -64.24 42.01
CA LEU A 433 26.52 -63.73 41.07
C LEU A 433 26.08 -62.37 40.51
#